data_AF-A0A1Y1I3R8-F1
#
_entry.id   AF-A0A1Y1I3R8-F1
#
_cell.length_a   1.000
_cell.length_b   1.000
_cell.length_c   1.000
_cell.angle_alpha   90.00
_cell.angle_beta   90.00
_cell.angle_gamma   90.00
#
_symmetry.space_group_name_H-M   'P 1'
#
loop_
_entity.id
_entity.type
_entity.pdbx_description
1 polymer ?
#
loop_
_entity_poly.entity_id
_entity_poly.type
_entity_poly.pdbx_seq_one_letter_code
_entity_poly.pdbx_strand_id
1 'polypeptide(L)'
;MEEFANHVEASLKEPQLVSAGGPPGFPTGTGRPDGGEKEPKTADRASRCRARAGSLVPFFWFPQKVNENVARLTSGTVVLICVLSIIFRAQQTIAFATGGLAADYLSRIVFGGIFSPIGVTSSVIAAFLPKAYVDGAPKQFAVFCGFFFSFMAALIFFAAENTIAASCFLAALAGAAALECFINFCAGCWMFGLLVKAGLVSGEFKDEAHAMLRDLEAGDAWDDVKPLNAKTTDAVFMGSLPERAADVALYYKVDKSDEFRKEDRHFIRHTQVSWFAAPMGLAGLACVWVPAQDAIHTPKGLWQGFGIASAVVFAVLLTLYASRCLFYPRKIAKEWAHPVYSNFFSTVTITLLLYAYVAAAGDRPRLCEVLFWIAAPIQLLLAVIMVARWIRSPFFLHSVNPAWMIPVLGNFVAAFVAPFVQGYVSKTLEFQEAGYLWFSFALLMWLVLLTLTLTRVITSGNLEEKLRPSVFIYMAAPAMAGLAYLSLTLGVWDEFTRILFFISWVWFFVMCWLGITGYFWSRFEMASWAYVFPLATLALFSLEYHSHLRTAFTPVPAIASLVALCVAAYMCLGFTVL
;
A
#
# COMPACT_ATOMS: atom_id res chain seq x y z
N MET A 1 48.60 0.55 2.60
CA MET A 1 47.97 1.61 1.76
C MET A 1 48.49 1.56 0.32
N GLU A 2 49.76 1.27 0.06
CA GLU A 2 50.28 1.05 -1.31
C GLU A 2 49.64 -0.15 -2.04
N GLU A 3 49.35 -1.25 -1.33
CA GLU A 3 48.70 -2.43 -1.93
C GLU A 3 47.27 -2.17 -2.40
N PHE A 4 46.56 -1.25 -1.76
CA PHE A 4 45.20 -0.85 -2.13
C PHE A 4 45.20 0.14 -3.30
N ALA A 5 46.23 0.97 -3.42
CA ALA A 5 46.43 1.87 -4.56
C ALA A 5 46.73 1.09 -5.85
N ASN A 6 47.58 0.06 -5.77
CA ASN A 6 47.93 -0.77 -6.93
C ASN A 6 46.74 -1.60 -7.47
N HIS A 7 45.77 -1.95 -6.62
CA HIS A 7 44.57 -2.70 -7.02
C HIS A 7 43.52 -1.82 -7.73
N VAL A 8 43.48 -0.53 -7.41
CA VAL A 8 42.59 0.45 -8.06
C VAL A 8 43.15 0.88 -9.42
N GLU A 9 44.47 0.99 -9.55
CA GLU A 9 45.12 1.37 -10.80
C GLU A 9 45.06 0.27 -11.89
N ALA A 10 45.01 -1.01 -11.47
CA ALA A 10 44.81 -2.14 -12.37
C ALA A 10 43.37 -2.27 -12.91
N SER A 11 42.38 -1.69 -12.23
CA SER A 11 40.95 -1.78 -12.61
C SER A 11 40.49 -0.65 -13.55
N LEU A 12 41.34 0.34 -13.84
CA LEU A 12 41.01 1.53 -14.65
C LEU A 12 41.57 1.51 -16.09
N LYS A 13 42.14 0.39 -16.55
CA LYS A 13 42.55 0.26 -17.97
C LYS A 13 41.38 -0.22 -18.83
N GLU A 14 40.80 0.71 -19.57
CA GLU A 14 39.86 0.43 -20.68
C GLU A 14 40.49 -0.51 -21.72
N PRO A 15 39.73 -1.45 -22.31
CA PRO A 15 40.22 -2.24 -23.44
C PRO A 15 40.28 -1.37 -24.70
N GLN A 16 41.50 -1.19 -25.22
CA GLN A 16 41.74 -0.50 -26.49
C GLN A 16 41.04 -1.21 -27.67
N LEU A 17 40.38 -0.39 -28.49
CA LEU A 17 39.93 -0.71 -29.84
C LEU A 17 41.12 -1.19 -30.69
N VAL A 18 41.18 -2.48 -30.98
CA VAL A 18 42.10 -3.02 -32.00
C VAL A 18 41.40 -2.96 -33.35
N SER A 19 41.96 -2.14 -34.23
CA SER A 19 41.58 -1.96 -35.63
C SER A 19 41.69 -3.25 -36.44
N ALA A 20 40.66 -3.55 -37.23
CA ALA A 20 40.67 -4.63 -38.22
C ALA A 20 41.67 -4.32 -39.36
N GLY A 21 42.72 -5.13 -39.46
CA GLY A 21 43.51 -5.32 -40.68
C GLY A 21 43.02 -6.57 -41.41
N GLY A 22 42.93 -6.50 -42.74
CA GLY A 22 42.45 -7.56 -43.63
C GLY A 22 43.30 -8.84 -43.67
N PRO A 23 42.86 -9.85 -44.45
CA PRO A 23 43.00 -11.28 -44.12
C PRO A 23 44.28 -11.92 -44.65
N PRO A 24 44.62 -13.12 -44.14
CA PRO A 24 44.79 -14.25 -45.06
C PRO A 24 44.25 -15.60 -44.55
N GLY A 25 43.58 -16.32 -45.45
CA GLY A 25 43.69 -17.77 -45.66
C GLY A 25 43.27 -18.74 -44.55
N PHE A 26 42.07 -19.34 -44.69
CA PHE A 26 41.78 -20.65 -44.10
C PHE A 26 41.99 -21.76 -45.15
N PRO A 27 42.73 -22.83 -44.84
CA PRO A 27 42.75 -24.03 -45.67
C PRO A 27 41.55 -24.92 -45.38
N THR A 28 41.06 -25.54 -46.44
CA THR A 28 40.07 -26.61 -46.49
C THR A 28 40.56 -27.88 -45.78
N GLY A 29 39.67 -28.58 -45.06
CA GLY A 29 40.00 -29.90 -44.50
C GLY A 29 38.83 -30.56 -43.76
N THR A 30 38.34 -31.62 -44.36
CA THR A 30 37.26 -32.56 -43.99
C THR A 30 37.48 -33.34 -42.68
N GLY A 31 36.41 -33.66 -41.97
CA GLY A 31 36.39 -34.76 -40.99
C GLY A 31 35.26 -34.71 -39.95
N ARG A 32 34.27 -35.59 -40.10
CA ARG A 32 33.49 -36.19 -38.98
C ARG A 32 34.17 -37.55 -38.70
N PRO A 33 34.15 -38.11 -37.46
CA PRO A 33 32.90 -38.49 -36.80
C PRO A 33 32.90 -38.48 -35.24
N ASP A 34 31.70 -38.69 -34.70
CA ASP A 34 31.28 -39.38 -33.45
C ASP A 34 31.78 -38.97 -32.05
N GLY A 35 30.83 -38.94 -31.11
CA GLY A 35 31.08 -39.20 -29.69
C GLY A 35 30.34 -38.27 -28.74
N GLY A 36 29.29 -38.78 -28.10
CA GLY A 36 28.33 -38.01 -27.31
C GLY A 36 28.89 -37.22 -26.11
N GLU A 37 28.24 -36.10 -25.83
CA GLU A 37 28.24 -35.49 -24.51
C GLU A 37 26.85 -34.91 -24.19
N LYS A 38 26.41 -35.16 -22.97
CA LYS A 38 25.02 -35.07 -22.49
C LYS A 38 24.52 -33.63 -22.43
N GLU A 39 23.32 -33.38 -22.99
CA GLU A 39 22.56 -32.15 -22.74
C GLU A 39 22.17 -32.01 -21.25
N PRO A 40 22.42 -30.85 -20.61
CA PRO A 40 21.78 -30.53 -19.34
C PRO A 40 20.39 -29.90 -19.60
N LYS A 41 19.35 -30.71 -19.30
CA LYS A 41 17.98 -30.36 -18.87
C LYS A 41 17.52 -28.91 -19.13
N THR A 42 16.84 -28.72 -20.26
CA THR A 42 16.02 -27.56 -20.64
C THR A 42 14.85 -27.26 -19.70
N ALA A 43 14.49 -28.18 -18.80
CA ALA A 43 13.40 -27.99 -17.82
C ALA A 43 13.69 -26.92 -16.75
N ASP A 44 14.95 -26.58 -16.51
CA ASP A 44 15.35 -25.71 -15.38
C ASP A 44 15.39 -24.20 -15.73
N ARG A 45 15.16 -23.86 -17.01
CA ARG A 45 15.08 -22.48 -17.51
C ARG A 45 13.64 -21.96 -17.58
N ALA A 46 12.68 -22.83 -17.91
CA ALA A 46 11.26 -22.50 -17.96
C ALA A 46 10.67 -22.26 -16.56
N SER A 47 11.15 -22.99 -15.54
CA SER A 47 10.80 -22.78 -14.13
C SER A 47 11.25 -21.40 -13.62
N ARG A 48 12.41 -20.90 -14.08
CA ARG A 48 12.95 -19.58 -13.71
C ARG A 48 12.22 -18.40 -14.35
N CYS A 49 11.68 -18.55 -15.57
CA CYS A 49 10.89 -17.48 -16.20
C CYS A 49 9.51 -17.31 -15.54
N ARG A 50 8.91 -18.40 -15.03
CA ARG A 50 7.59 -18.33 -14.37
C ARG A 50 7.62 -17.59 -13.02
N ALA A 51 8.78 -17.50 -12.38
CA ALA A 51 8.97 -16.78 -11.12
C ALA A 51 9.06 -15.24 -11.24
N ARG A 52 9.12 -14.68 -12.47
CA ARG A 52 9.42 -13.25 -12.69
C ARG A 52 8.22 -12.35 -13.02
N ALA A 53 7.02 -12.91 -13.21
CA ALA A 53 5.81 -12.12 -13.41
C ALA A 53 5.18 -11.78 -12.04
N GLY A 54 5.73 -10.78 -11.36
CA GLY A 54 5.13 -10.18 -10.17
C GLY A 54 3.88 -9.35 -10.49
N SER A 55 2.85 -9.96 -11.08
CA SER A 55 1.55 -9.32 -11.24
C SER A 55 0.87 -9.27 -9.88
N LEU A 56 0.74 -8.08 -9.31
CA LEU A 56 -0.18 -7.85 -8.20
C LEU A 56 -1.57 -8.30 -8.62
N VAL A 57 -2.19 -9.07 -7.74
CA VAL A 57 -3.57 -9.51 -7.88
C VAL A 57 -4.46 -8.25 -7.93
N PRO A 58 -5.29 -8.05 -8.97
CA PRO A 58 -6.17 -6.89 -9.06
C PRO A 58 -7.10 -6.76 -7.84
N PHE A 59 -7.48 -5.53 -7.50
CA PHE A 59 -8.55 -5.28 -6.52
C PHE A 59 -9.87 -5.86 -7.06
N PHE A 60 -10.64 -6.58 -6.24
CA PHE A 60 -11.79 -7.43 -6.62
C PHE A 60 -11.47 -8.60 -7.56
N TRP A 61 -10.23 -9.08 -7.55
CA TRP A 61 -9.89 -10.27 -8.31
C TRP A 61 -10.34 -11.54 -7.58
N PHE A 62 -11.07 -12.40 -8.30
CA PHE A 62 -11.40 -13.74 -7.87
C PHE A 62 -10.92 -14.75 -8.94
N PRO A 63 -10.28 -15.87 -8.55
CA PRO A 63 -9.78 -16.84 -9.52
C PRO A 63 -10.93 -17.54 -10.25
N GLN A 64 -10.80 -17.67 -11.58
CA GLN A 64 -11.82 -18.32 -12.42
C GLN A 64 -12.03 -19.79 -12.09
N LYS A 65 -10.98 -20.50 -11.66
CA LYS A 65 -11.04 -21.85 -11.11
C LYS A 65 -10.48 -21.87 -9.70
N VAL A 66 -11.25 -22.42 -8.78
CA VAL A 66 -10.89 -22.53 -7.36
C VAL A 66 -10.58 -23.99 -7.05
N ASN A 67 -9.56 -24.21 -6.21
CA ASN A 67 -9.29 -25.54 -5.68
C ASN A 67 -10.39 -25.92 -4.67
N GLU A 68 -11.13 -26.97 -4.97
CA GLU A 68 -12.24 -27.48 -4.17
C GLU A 68 -11.79 -27.85 -2.74
N ASN A 69 -10.61 -28.46 -2.60
CA ASN A 69 -10.08 -28.82 -1.29
C ASN A 69 -9.78 -27.60 -0.42
N VAL A 70 -9.39 -26.47 -1.02
CA VAL A 70 -9.24 -25.19 -0.29
C VAL A 70 -10.60 -24.67 0.17
N ALA A 71 -11.62 -24.73 -0.68
CA ALA A 71 -12.98 -24.31 -0.32
C ALA A 71 -13.56 -25.16 0.83
N ARG A 72 -13.29 -26.48 0.83
CA ARG A 72 -13.73 -27.39 1.90
C ARG A 72 -13.01 -27.14 3.23
N LEU A 73 -11.68 -27.00 3.21
CA LEU A 73 -10.89 -26.72 4.42
C LEU A 73 -11.20 -25.36 5.01
N THR A 74 -11.45 -24.35 4.17
CA THR A 74 -11.88 -23.03 4.65
C THR A 74 -13.23 -23.12 5.33
N SER A 75 -14.19 -23.83 4.73
CA SER A 75 -15.51 -24.06 5.31
C SER A 75 -15.43 -24.85 6.63
N GLY A 76 -14.58 -25.87 6.71
CA GLY A 76 -14.34 -26.62 7.96
C GLY A 76 -13.80 -25.75 9.09
N THR A 77 -12.91 -24.81 8.78
CA THR A 77 -12.40 -23.85 9.76
C THR A 77 -13.48 -22.88 10.23
N VAL A 78 -14.35 -22.41 9.32
CA VAL A 78 -15.50 -21.56 9.66
C VAL A 78 -16.49 -22.30 10.58
N VAL A 79 -16.78 -23.58 10.30
CA VAL A 79 -17.60 -24.43 11.16
C VAL A 79 -17.00 -24.51 12.56
N LEU A 80 -15.70 -24.80 12.67
CA LEU A 80 -15.01 -24.91 13.95
C LEU A 80 -15.14 -23.61 14.76
N ILE A 81 -14.86 -22.45 14.13
CA ILE A 81 -14.98 -21.15 14.80
C ILE A 81 -16.41 -20.90 15.27
N CYS A 82 -17.42 -21.11 14.41
CA CYS A 82 -18.82 -20.88 14.78
C CYS A 82 -19.27 -21.80 15.92
N VAL A 83 -18.92 -23.08 15.87
CA VAL A 83 -19.29 -24.07 16.91
C VAL A 83 -18.62 -23.74 18.24
N LEU A 84 -17.31 -23.44 18.24
CA LEU A 84 -16.60 -23.04 19.46
C LEU A 84 -17.22 -21.77 20.08
N SER A 85 -17.55 -20.77 19.26
CA SER A 85 -18.20 -19.54 19.75
C SER A 85 -19.58 -19.79 20.36
N ILE A 86 -20.36 -20.72 19.81
CA ILE A 86 -21.67 -21.11 20.35
C ILE A 86 -21.51 -21.90 21.66
N ILE A 87 -20.53 -22.81 21.75
CA ILE A 87 -20.29 -23.65 22.93
C ILE A 87 -19.77 -22.83 24.12
N PHE A 88 -18.74 -22.02 23.91
CA PHE A 88 -18.10 -21.28 25.02
C PHE A 88 -18.96 -20.13 25.52
N ARG A 89 -19.89 -19.61 24.69
CA ARG A 89 -20.93 -18.63 25.03
C ARG A 89 -20.46 -17.35 25.75
N ALA A 90 -19.17 -17.10 25.82
CA ALA A 90 -18.59 -15.91 26.41
C ALA A 90 -18.83 -14.71 25.49
N GLN A 91 -19.23 -13.58 26.06
CA GLN A 91 -19.54 -12.36 25.29
C GLN A 91 -18.37 -11.92 24.41
N GLN A 92 -17.14 -12.09 24.89
CA GLN A 92 -15.93 -11.78 24.13
C GLN A 92 -15.69 -12.74 22.95
N THR A 93 -15.93 -14.05 23.10
CA THR A 93 -15.66 -15.02 22.03
C THR A 93 -16.63 -14.87 20.86
N ILE A 94 -17.88 -14.48 21.12
CA ILE A 94 -18.87 -14.18 20.07
C ILE A 94 -18.51 -12.87 19.36
N ALA A 95 -18.03 -11.85 20.09
CA ALA A 95 -17.57 -10.59 19.51
C ALA A 95 -16.41 -10.82 18.52
N PHE A 96 -15.38 -11.54 18.96
CA PHE A 96 -14.21 -11.83 18.13
C PHE A 96 -14.54 -12.74 16.94
N ALA A 97 -15.43 -13.72 17.11
CA ALA A 97 -15.79 -14.61 16.02
C ALA A 97 -16.68 -13.92 14.97
N THR A 98 -17.68 -13.15 15.38
CA THR A 98 -18.55 -12.44 14.42
C THR A 98 -17.78 -11.35 13.67
N GLY A 99 -17.00 -10.52 14.39
CA GLY A 99 -16.17 -9.49 13.78
C GLY A 99 -15.04 -10.09 12.92
N GLY A 100 -14.35 -11.12 13.42
CA GLY A 100 -13.27 -11.79 12.72
C GLY A 100 -13.72 -12.53 11.46
N LEU A 101 -14.85 -13.24 11.51
CA LEU A 101 -15.41 -13.90 10.33
C LEU A 101 -15.90 -12.89 9.29
N ALA A 102 -16.57 -11.81 9.71
CA ALA A 102 -17.00 -10.75 8.79
C ALA A 102 -15.79 -10.11 8.09
N ALA A 103 -14.70 -9.84 8.82
CA ALA A 103 -13.47 -9.33 8.25
C ALA A 103 -12.78 -10.32 7.30
N ASP A 104 -12.72 -11.61 7.66
CA ASP A 104 -12.16 -12.66 6.80
C ASP A 104 -12.98 -12.79 5.49
N TYR A 105 -14.30 -12.87 5.57
CA TYR A 105 -15.16 -12.91 4.37
C TYR A 105 -15.03 -11.64 3.51
N LEU A 106 -14.95 -10.45 4.14
CA LEU A 106 -14.74 -9.19 3.42
C LEU A 106 -13.39 -9.20 2.69
N SER A 107 -12.33 -9.70 3.33
CA SER A 107 -11.02 -9.82 2.69
C SER A 107 -11.07 -10.74 1.46
N ARG A 108 -11.86 -11.82 1.51
CA ARG A 108 -12.06 -12.74 0.37
C ARG A 108 -12.84 -12.12 -0.78
N ILE A 109 -13.78 -11.22 -0.50
CA ILE A 109 -14.51 -10.47 -1.54
C ILE A 109 -13.55 -9.50 -2.24
N VAL A 110 -12.72 -8.79 -1.47
CA VAL A 110 -11.90 -7.69 -1.96
C VAL A 110 -10.62 -8.18 -2.65
N PHE A 111 -9.99 -9.23 -2.13
CA PHE A 111 -8.66 -9.68 -2.59
C PHE A 111 -8.61 -11.17 -2.98
N GLY A 112 -9.76 -11.86 -2.98
CA GLY A 112 -9.80 -13.32 -3.13
C GLY A 112 -9.25 -14.06 -1.91
N GLY A 113 -9.05 -15.37 -2.03
CA GLY A 113 -8.57 -16.23 -0.92
C GLY A 113 -7.11 -16.04 -0.50
N ILE A 114 -6.38 -15.11 -1.12
CA ILE A 114 -4.94 -14.91 -0.93
C ILE A 114 -4.62 -14.13 0.35
N PHE A 115 -5.55 -13.28 0.81
CA PHE A 115 -5.34 -12.41 1.98
C PHE A 115 -6.19 -12.78 3.19
N SER A 116 -7.15 -13.68 3.04
CA SER A 116 -7.95 -14.18 4.15
C SER A 116 -7.12 -15.14 5.01
N PRO A 117 -6.93 -14.89 6.31
CA PRO A 117 -6.18 -15.79 7.19
C PRO A 117 -6.63 -17.25 7.07
N ILE A 118 -7.94 -17.48 7.02
CA ILE A 118 -8.50 -18.83 6.90
C ILE A 118 -8.26 -19.43 5.50
N GLY A 119 -8.34 -18.61 4.44
CA GLY A 119 -8.04 -19.03 3.06
C GLY A 119 -6.57 -19.40 2.85
N VAL A 120 -5.65 -18.63 3.45
CA VAL A 120 -4.21 -18.88 3.39
C VAL A 120 -3.88 -20.18 4.12
N THR A 121 -4.32 -20.36 5.37
CA THR A 121 -4.07 -21.60 6.12
C THR A 121 -4.64 -22.81 5.39
N SER A 122 -5.84 -22.69 4.84
CA SER A 122 -6.47 -23.76 4.06
C SER A 122 -5.72 -24.05 2.75
N SER A 123 -5.14 -23.03 2.11
CA SER A 123 -4.31 -23.21 0.90
C SER A 123 -2.99 -23.92 1.18
N VAL A 124 -2.37 -23.66 2.33
CA VAL A 124 -1.15 -24.34 2.79
C VAL A 124 -1.45 -25.82 3.06
N ILE A 125 -2.55 -26.11 3.75
CA ILE A 125 -2.97 -27.48 4.04
C ILE A 125 -3.37 -28.22 2.75
N ALA A 126 -4.12 -27.56 1.86
CA ALA A 126 -4.55 -28.14 0.58
C ALA A 126 -3.40 -28.38 -0.39
N ALA A 127 -2.23 -27.77 -0.19
CA ALA A 127 -1.05 -28.02 -1.03
C ALA A 127 -0.59 -29.49 -0.96
N PHE A 128 -0.93 -30.20 0.12
CA PHE A 128 -0.64 -31.62 0.31
C PHE A 128 -1.72 -32.57 -0.23
N LEU A 129 -2.83 -32.04 -0.78
CA LEU A 129 -3.95 -32.81 -1.29
C LEU A 129 -3.99 -32.78 -2.83
N PRO A 130 -4.61 -33.77 -3.49
CA PRO A 130 -4.83 -33.73 -4.94
C PRO A 130 -5.62 -32.48 -5.33
N LYS A 131 -5.26 -31.85 -6.44
CA LYS A 131 -5.93 -30.63 -6.91
C LYS A 131 -7.21 -30.99 -7.66
N ALA A 132 -8.35 -30.56 -7.15
CA ALA A 132 -9.64 -30.62 -7.83
C ALA A 132 -10.13 -29.19 -8.08
N TYR A 133 -10.55 -28.86 -9.30
CA TYR A 133 -10.90 -27.49 -9.68
C TYR A 133 -12.39 -27.37 -9.99
N VAL A 134 -13.00 -26.31 -9.47
CA VAL A 134 -14.40 -25.95 -9.67
C VAL A 134 -14.50 -24.49 -10.11
N ASP A 135 -15.58 -24.14 -10.80
CA ASP A 135 -15.84 -22.78 -11.27
C ASP A 135 -15.87 -21.76 -10.12
N GLY A 136 -15.19 -20.64 -10.34
CA GLY A 136 -14.99 -19.59 -9.34
C GLY A 136 -16.19 -18.67 -9.15
N ALA A 137 -16.93 -18.32 -10.21
CA ALA A 137 -18.04 -17.36 -10.10
C ALA A 137 -19.14 -17.81 -9.10
N PRO A 138 -19.63 -19.07 -9.12
CA PRO A 138 -20.57 -19.56 -8.10
C PRO A 138 -19.98 -19.55 -6.68
N LYS A 139 -18.68 -19.79 -6.54
CA LYS A 139 -17.98 -19.76 -5.25
C LYS A 139 -17.79 -18.34 -4.72
N GLN A 140 -17.57 -17.36 -5.58
CA GLN A 140 -17.53 -15.95 -5.20
C GLN A 140 -18.88 -15.49 -4.62
N PHE A 141 -19.98 -15.93 -5.22
CA PHE A 141 -21.31 -15.70 -4.67
C PHE A 141 -21.52 -16.37 -3.30
N ALA A 142 -21.00 -17.59 -3.11
CA ALA A 142 -21.03 -18.24 -1.80
C ALA A 142 -20.25 -17.46 -0.72
N VAL A 143 -19.09 -16.88 -1.08
CA VAL A 143 -18.32 -15.98 -0.20
C VAL A 143 -19.14 -14.74 0.17
N PHE A 144 -19.87 -14.15 -0.78
CA PHE A 144 -20.77 -13.02 -0.50
C PHE A 144 -21.90 -13.39 0.46
N CYS A 145 -22.51 -14.56 0.29
CA CYS A 145 -23.51 -15.06 1.24
C CYS A 145 -22.92 -15.23 2.64
N GLY A 146 -21.71 -15.81 2.75
CA GLY A 146 -20.99 -15.95 4.02
C GLY A 146 -20.68 -14.61 4.70
N PHE A 147 -20.30 -13.59 3.91
CA PHE A 147 -20.17 -12.22 4.40
C PHE A 147 -21.49 -11.68 4.95
N PHE A 148 -22.60 -11.86 4.24
CA PHE A 148 -23.91 -11.39 4.70
C PHE A 148 -24.31 -11.97 6.06
N PHE A 149 -24.19 -13.29 6.25
CA PHE A 149 -24.55 -13.93 7.51
C PHE A 149 -23.61 -13.52 8.66
N SER A 150 -22.30 -13.45 8.43
CA SER A 150 -21.32 -13.05 9.45
C SER A 150 -21.42 -11.56 9.79
N PHE A 151 -21.64 -10.69 8.79
CA PHE A 151 -21.86 -9.26 8.98
C PHE A 151 -23.17 -8.98 9.72
N MET A 152 -24.26 -9.66 9.38
CA MET A 152 -25.53 -9.51 10.11
C MET A 152 -25.41 -9.99 11.55
N ALA A 153 -24.69 -11.09 11.80
CA ALA A 153 -24.39 -11.55 13.14
C ALA A 153 -23.58 -10.51 13.94
N ALA A 154 -22.55 -9.91 13.31
CA ALA A 154 -21.76 -8.85 13.92
C ALA A 154 -22.61 -7.60 14.20
N LEU A 155 -23.44 -7.17 13.26
CA LEU A 155 -24.30 -6.01 13.42
C LEU A 155 -25.30 -6.20 14.57
N ILE A 156 -25.98 -7.35 14.62
CA ILE A 156 -26.93 -7.67 15.71
C ILE A 156 -26.20 -7.71 17.06
N PHE A 157 -24.99 -8.26 17.10
CA PHE A 157 -24.20 -8.33 18.32
C PHE A 157 -23.74 -6.94 18.80
N PHE A 158 -23.17 -6.12 17.92
CA PHE A 158 -22.61 -4.80 18.29
C PHE A 158 -23.66 -3.69 18.41
N ALA A 159 -24.75 -3.75 17.65
CA ALA A 159 -25.77 -2.69 17.63
C ALA A 159 -26.96 -2.95 18.58
N ALA A 160 -27.34 -4.22 18.76
CA ALA A 160 -28.52 -4.59 19.55
C ALA A 160 -28.19 -5.39 20.83
N GLU A 161 -26.91 -5.68 21.08
CA GLU A 161 -26.40 -6.48 22.22
C GLU A 161 -27.11 -7.84 22.40
N ASN A 162 -27.77 -8.35 21.35
CA ASN A 162 -28.59 -9.55 21.41
C ASN A 162 -27.79 -10.79 20.99
N THR A 163 -27.21 -11.46 21.98
CA THR A 163 -26.35 -12.65 21.79
C THR A 163 -27.10 -13.84 21.20
N ILE A 164 -28.40 -13.98 21.48
CA ILE A 164 -29.21 -15.11 20.99
C ILE A 164 -29.44 -14.96 19.48
N ALA A 165 -29.88 -13.76 19.04
CA ALA A 165 -30.12 -13.50 17.63
C ALA A 165 -28.83 -13.60 16.80
N ALA A 166 -27.71 -13.06 17.28
CA ALA A 166 -26.41 -13.24 16.62
C ALA A 166 -25.99 -14.72 16.52
N SER A 167 -26.25 -15.51 17.56
CA SER A 167 -25.97 -16.96 17.55
C SER A 167 -26.81 -17.73 16.53
N CYS A 168 -28.05 -17.32 16.26
CA CYS A 168 -28.88 -17.91 15.22
C CYS A 168 -28.29 -17.70 13.82
N PHE A 169 -27.79 -16.51 13.52
CA PHE A 169 -27.12 -16.22 12.24
C PHE A 169 -25.80 -17.00 12.09
N LEU A 170 -25.00 -17.12 13.16
CA LEU A 170 -23.81 -17.96 13.16
C LEU A 170 -24.13 -19.45 13.01
N ALA A 171 -25.21 -19.94 13.62
CA ALA A 171 -25.65 -21.32 13.48
C ALA A 171 -26.09 -21.63 12.04
N ALA A 172 -26.80 -20.69 11.39
CA ALA A 172 -27.16 -20.81 9.98
C ALA A 172 -25.91 -20.84 9.08
N LEU A 173 -24.93 -19.97 9.32
CA LEU A 173 -23.66 -19.96 8.61
C LEU A 173 -22.89 -21.27 8.81
N ALA A 174 -22.81 -21.77 10.05
CA ALA A 174 -22.16 -23.03 10.39
C ALA A 174 -22.82 -24.22 9.68
N GLY A 175 -24.15 -24.26 9.62
CA GLY A 175 -24.89 -25.29 8.90
C GLY A 175 -24.57 -25.30 7.40
N ALA A 176 -24.59 -24.15 6.75
CA ALA A 176 -24.24 -24.03 5.34
C ALA A 176 -22.77 -24.42 5.06
N ALA A 177 -21.84 -23.99 5.92
CA ALA A 177 -20.43 -24.33 5.80
C ALA A 177 -20.14 -25.82 6.08
N ALA A 178 -20.91 -26.46 6.98
CA ALA A 178 -20.78 -27.88 7.28
C ALA A 178 -21.17 -28.76 6.08
N LEU A 179 -22.24 -28.39 5.35
CA LEU A 179 -22.63 -29.09 4.13
C LEU A 179 -21.52 -29.07 3.07
N GLU A 180 -20.82 -27.94 2.94
CA GLU A 180 -19.72 -27.80 2.01
C GLU A 180 -18.48 -28.59 2.45
N CYS A 181 -18.16 -28.57 3.74
CA CYS A 181 -17.02 -29.29 4.30
C CYS A 181 -17.19 -30.82 4.22
N PHE A 182 -18.32 -31.35 4.70
CA PHE A 182 -18.52 -32.78 4.93
C PHE A 182 -19.16 -33.51 3.74
N ILE A 183 -20.15 -32.90 3.09
CA ILE A 183 -20.98 -33.55 2.04
C ILE A 183 -20.61 -33.05 0.65
N ASN A 184 -19.67 -32.10 0.55
CA ASN A 184 -19.27 -31.47 -0.70
C ASN A 184 -20.43 -30.74 -1.42
N PHE A 185 -21.39 -30.24 -0.63
CA PHE A 185 -22.55 -29.51 -1.13
C PHE A 185 -22.44 -28.03 -0.75
N CYS A 186 -22.23 -27.17 -1.74
CA CYS A 186 -22.18 -25.72 -1.53
C CYS A 186 -23.56 -25.10 -1.80
N ALA A 187 -24.25 -24.69 -0.73
CA ALA A 187 -25.57 -24.06 -0.81
C ALA A 187 -25.55 -22.77 -1.66
N GLY A 188 -24.48 -21.98 -1.57
CA GLY A 188 -24.30 -20.77 -2.37
C GLY A 188 -24.20 -21.05 -3.87
N CYS A 189 -23.43 -22.08 -4.28
CA CYS A 189 -23.35 -22.48 -5.68
C CYS A 189 -24.71 -22.96 -6.23
N TRP A 190 -25.47 -23.70 -5.42
CA TRP A 190 -26.80 -24.17 -5.82
C TRP A 190 -27.79 -23.01 -6.01
N MET A 191 -27.80 -22.05 -5.07
CA MET A 191 -28.63 -20.85 -5.17
C MET A 191 -28.25 -19.98 -6.38
N PHE A 192 -26.95 -19.85 -6.67
CA PHE A 192 -26.48 -19.18 -7.89
C PHE A 192 -27.01 -19.85 -9.16
N GLY A 193 -27.01 -21.18 -9.21
CA GLY A 193 -27.59 -21.94 -10.32
C GLY A 193 -29.10 -21.70 -10.51
N LEU A 194 -29.85 -21.47 -9.42
CA LEU A 194 -31.27 -21.08 -9.50
C LEU A 194 -31.45 -19.67 -10.03
N LEU A 195 -30.61 -18.71 -9.60
CA LEU A 195 -30.66 -17.32 -10.09
C LEU A 195 -30.38 -17.23 -11.60
N VAL A 196 -29.45 -18.05 -12.10
CA VAL A 196 -29.17 -18.17 -13.53
C VAL A 196 -30.38 -18.76 -14.27
N LYS A 197 -31.00 -19.83 -13.73
CA LYS A 197 -32.22 -20.42 -14.31
C LYS A 197 -33.43 -19.48 -14.31
N ALA A 198 -33.51 -18.58 -13.32
CA ALA A 198 -34.55 -17.57 -13.22
C ALA A 198 -34.31 -16.35 -14.13
N GLY A 199 -33.20 -16.29 -14.86
CA GLY A 199 -32.87 -15.18 -15.76
C GLY A 199 -32.46 -13.89 -15.05
N LEU A 200 -32.20 -13.92 -13.75
CA LEU A 200 -31.78 -12.75 -12.95
C LEU A 200 -30.29 -12.41 -13.12
N VAL A 201 -29.50 -13.34 -13.68
CA VAL A 201 -28.07 -13.17 -13.99
C VAL A 201 -27.87 -13.53 -15.46
N SER A 202 -27.30 -12.62 -16.26
CA SER A 202 -27.09 -12.86 -17.69
C SER A 202 -26.10 -14.01 -17.91
N GLY A 203 -26.45 -14.93 -18.82
CA GLY A 203 -25.59 -16.07 -19.19
C GLY A 203 -24.30 -15.69 -19.92
N GLU A 204 -24.15 -14.42 -20.32
CA GLU A 204 -23.04 -13.87 -21.10
C GLU A 204 -21.68 -13.92 -20.35
N PHE A 205 -21.67 -14.19 -19.05
CA PHE A 205 -20.44 -14.41 -18.28
C PHE A 205 -19.64 -15.65 -18.74
N LYS A 206 -20.30 -16.60 -19.42
CA LYS A 206 -19.62 -17.76 -20.01
C LYS A 206 -18.80 -17.38 -21.25
N ASP A 207 -19.31 -16.47 -22.07
CA ASP A 207 -18.72 -16.19 -23.39
C ASP A 207 -17.52 -15.23 -23.31
N GLU A 208 -17.55 -14.24 -22.40
CA GLU A 208 -16.38 -13.38 -22.13
C GLU A 208 -15.23 -14.16 -21.46
N ALA A 209 -15.55 -15.11 -20.58
CA ALA A 209 -14.56 -16.00 -19.99
C ALA A 209 -13.94 -16.94 -21.03
N HIS A 210 -14.75 -17.48 -21.97
CA HIS A 210 -14.24 -18.31 -23.08
C HIS A 210 -13.46 -17.51 -24.14
N ALA A 211 -13.81 -16.24 -24.39
CA ALA A 211 -13.03 -15.35 -25.25
C ALA A 211 -11.66 -15.02 -24.62
N MET A 212 -11.64 -14.73 -23.32
CA MET A 212 -10.41 -14.48 -22.56
C MET A 212 -9.55 -15.74 -22.39
N LEU A 213 -10.17 -16.94 -22.33
CA LEU A 213 -9.48 -18.23 -22.38
C LEU A 213 -8.82 -18.48 -23.74
N ARG A 214 -9.45 -18.10 -24.85
CA ARG A 214 -8.82 -18.17 -26.19
C ARG A 214 -7.57 -17.29 -26.28
N ASP A 215 -7.58 -16.12 -25.64
CA ASP A 215 -6.41 -15.22 -25.60
C ASP A 215 -5.30 -15.70 -24.65
N LEU A 216 -5.65 -16.43 -23.58
CA LEU A 216 -4.68 -17.04 -22.67
C LEU A 216 -4.12 -18.36 -23.21
N GLU A 217 -4.94 -19.20 -23.86
CA GLU A 217 -4.49 -20.38 -24.59
C GLU A 217 -3.64 -19.99 -25.81
N ALA A 218 -3.93 -18.87 -26.48
CA ALA A 218 -3.04 -18.29 -27.50
C ALA A 218 -1.72 -17.76 -26.92
N GLY A 219 -1.69 -17.40 -25.63
CA GLY A 219 -0.48 -17.07 -24.88
C GLY A 219 0.34 -18.28 -24.47
N ASP A 220 -0.30 -19.44 -24.24
CA ASP A 220 0.35 -20.74 -23.99
C ASP A 220 0.76 -21.45 -25.31
N ALA A 221 0.19 -21.05 -26.45
CA ALA A 221 0.55 -21.55 -27.79
C ALA A 221 1.95 -21.12 -28.29
N TRP A 222 2.74 -20.41 -27.48
CA TRP A 222 4.16 -20.19 -27.77
C TRP A 222 5.01 -21.46 -27.66
N ASP A 223 4.54 -22.48 -26.94
CA ASP A 223 5.21 -23.79 -26.85
C ASP A 223 4.94 -24.66 -28.10
N ASP A 224 3.92 -24.34 -28.91
CA ASP A 224 3.56 -25.03 -30.16
C ASP A 224 4.11 -24.34 -31.43
N VAL A 225 4.81 -23.20 -31.27
CA VAL A 225 5.54 -22.58 -32.38
C VAL A 225 6.77 -23.45 -32.67
N LYS A 226 6.64 -24.36 -33.65
CA LYS A 226 7.79 -25.10 -34.18
C LYS A 226 8.87 -24.08 -34.56
N PRO A 227 10.11 -24.20 -34.05
CA PRO A 227 11.19 -23.33 -34.49
C PRO A 227 11.30 -23.47 -36.02
N LEU A 228 11.37 -22.32 -36.71
CA LEU A 228 11.65 -22.31 -38.14
C LEU A 228 12.89 -23.19 -38.37
N ASN A 229 12.70 -24.25 -39.16
CA ASN A 229 13.76 -25.19 -39.45
C ASN A 229 14.89 -24.41 -40.14
N ALA A 230 16.05 -24.35 -39.50
CA ALA A 230 17.21 -23.56 -39.96
C ALA A 230 17.69 -23.96 -41.36
N LYS A 231 17.23 -25.10 -41.89
CA LYS A 231 17.49 -25.55 -43.27
C LYS A 231 16.56 -24.95 -44.33
N THR A 232 15.46 -24.29 -43.94
CA THR A 232 14.46 -23.70 -44.85
C THR A 232 14.30 -22.20 -44.69
N THR A 233 15.02 -21.57 -43.76
CA THR A 233 15.18 -20.12 -43.78
C THR A 233 16.24 -19.77 -44.82
N ASP A 234 15.78 -19.33 -45.99
CA ASP A 234 16.65 -18.63 -46.94
C ASP A 234 17.41 -17.55 -46.17
N ALA A 235 18.73 -17.53 -46.33
CA ALA A 235 19.56 -16.52 -45.72
C ALA A 235 19.05 -15.15 -46.15
N VAL A 236 18.46 -14.39 -45.23
CA VAL A 236 18.19 -12.97 -45.45
C VAL A 236 19.55 -12.32 -45.58
N PHE A 237 20.02 -12.17 -46.82
CA PHE A 237 21.19 -11.38 -47.13
C PHE A 237 20.96 -9.98 -46.57
N MET A 238 21.69 -9.60 -45.52
CA MET A 238 21.95 -8.19 -45.24
C MET A 238 22.87 -7.68 -46.35
N GLY A 239 22.29 -7.42 -47.53
CA GLY A 239 22.89 -6.51 -48.49
C GLY A 239 23.12 -5.15 -47.82
N SER A 240 24.15 -4.43 -48.28
CA SER A 240 24.48 -3.08 -47.83
C SER A 240 23.23 -2.25 -47.57
N LEU A 241 23.14 -1.67 -46.37
CA LEU A 241 22.04 -0.78 -45.99
C LEU A 241 21.80 0.23 -47.13
N PRO A 242 20.57 0.37 -47.64
CA PRO A 242 20.29 1.38 -48.64
C PRO A 242 20.60 2.77 -48.05
N GLU A 243 21.28 3.63 -48.82
CA GLU A 243 21.68 5.00 -48.42
C GLU A 243 20.50 5.87 -47.95
N ARG A 244 19.27 5.44 -48.25
CA ARG A 244 18.05 6.06 -47.75
C ARG A 244 17.30 5.04 -46.90
N ALA A 245 17.06 5.40 -45.65
CA ALA A 245 16.21 4.64 -44.74
C ALA A 245 14.87 4.37 -45.46
N ALA A 246 14.65 3.13 -45.87
CA ALA A 246 13.33 2.70 -46.28
C ALA A 246 12.43 2.86 -45.05
N ASP A 247 11.24 3.47 -45.24
CA ASP A 247 10.21 3.57 -44.21
C ASP A 247 9.75 2.15 -43.84
N VAL A 248 10.50 1.51 -42.96
CA VAL A 248 10.10 0.26 -42.31
C VAL A 248 8.97 0.65 -41.39
N ALA A 249 7.74 0.36 -41.81
CA ALA A 249 6.57 0.44 -40.94
C ALA A 249 6.83 -0.45 -39.72
N LEU A 250 7.21 0.18 -38.61
CA LEU A 250 7.31 -0.48 -37.31
C LEU A 250 5.92 -1.07 -37.03
N TYR A 251 5.82 -2.40 -37.08
CA TYR A 251 4.60 -3.12 -36.78
C TYR A 251 4.14 -2.76 -35.36
N TYR A 252 3.10 -1.93 -35.32
CA TYR A 252 2.20 -1.59 -34.22
C TYR A 252 2.69 -1.93 -32.81
N LYS A 253 3.14 -0.89 -32.10
CA LYS A 253 2.83 -0.78 -30.68
C LYS A 253 1.29 -0.71 -30.63
N VAL A 254 0.61 -1.82 -30.32
CA VAL A 254 -0.84 -1.83 -30.10
C VAL A 254 -1.15 -0.63 -29.23
N ASP A 255 -2.00 0.27 -29.72
CA ASP A 255 -2.48 1.41 -28.94
C ASP A 255 -3.08 0.84 -27.66
N LYS A 256 -2.31 0.85 -26.57
CA LYS A 256 -2.84 0.46 -25.28
C LYS A 256 -3.84 1.54 -24.94
N SER A 257 -5.12 1.23 -25.06
CA SER A 257 -6.25 2.08 -24.65
C SER A 257 -6.11 2.62 -23.22
N ASP A 258 -5.23 2.01 -22.42
CA ASP A 258 -4.90 2.36 -21.04
C ASP A 258 -3.62 3.18 -20.81
N GLU A 259 -2.79 3.45 -21.83
CA GLU A 259 -1.56 4.25 -21.68
C GLU A 259 -1.85 5.75 -21.50
N PHE A 260 -0.92 6.46 -20.86
CA PHE A 260 -0.98 7.91 -20.66
C PHE A 260 -0.67 8.60 -21.99
N ARG A 261 -1.70 8.94 -22.79
CA ARG A 261 -1.51 9.94 -23.84
C ARG A 261 -1.42 11.31 -23.18
N LYS A 262 -0.43 12.10 -23.59
CA LYS A 262 -0.21 13.48 -23.10
C LYS A 262 -1.40 14.41 -23.42
N GLU A 263 -2.30 13.95 -24.30
CA GLU A 263 -3.46 14.65 -24.84
C GLU A 263 -4.80 14.20 -24.21
N ASP A 264 -4.82 13.14 -23.41
CA ASP A 264 -6.04 12.68 -22.75
C ASP A 264 -6.41 13.61 -21.58
N ARG A 265 -7.55 14.29 -21.67
CA ARG A 265 -8.05 15.23 -20.63
C ARG A 265 -9.03 14.61 -19.64
N HIS A 266 -9.00 13.28 -19.46
CA HIS A 266 -10.00 12.60 -18.65
C HIS A 266 -9.70 12.72 -17.15
N PHE A 267 -10.26 13.74 -16.49
CA PHE A 267 -9.93 14.12 -15.10
C PHE A 267 -9.91 12.95 -14.10
N ILE A 268 -10.93 12.08 -14.13
CA ILE A 268 -11.04 10.88 -13.26
C ILE A 268 -9.90 9.88 -13.50
N ARG A 269 -9.43 9.77 -14.75
CA ARG A 269 -8.39 8.80 -15.16
C ARG A 269 -6.99 9.24 -14.70
N HIS A 270 -6.80 10.53 -14.42
CA HIS A 270 -5.51 11.12 -14.05
C HIS A 270 -5.37 11.44 -12.56
N THR A 271 -6.43 11.29 -11.76
CA THR A 271 -6.39 11.51 -10.30
C THR A 271 -5.42 10.56 -9.61
N GLN A 272 -4.30 11.04 -9.09
CA GLN A 272 -3.28 10.21 -8.42
C GLN A 272 -3.48 10.15 -6.91
N VAL A 273 -3.04 9.06 -6.29
CA VAL A 273 -3.09 8.91 -4.82
C VAL A 273 -2.20 9.93 -4.10
N SER A 274 -1.15 10.45 -4.75
CA SER A 274 -0.27 11.48 -4.21
C SER A 274 -0.99 12.80 -3.90
N TRP A 275 -2.13 13.07 -4.53
CA TRP A 275 -2.91 14.30 -4.31
C TRP A 275 -3.52 14.37 -2.91
N PHE A 276 -3.68 13.23 -2.23
CA PHE A 276 -4.10 13.17 -0.83
C PHE A 276 -3.07 13.77 0.14
N ALA A 277 -1.85 14.09 -0.31
CA ALA A 277 -0.91 14.89 0.47
C ALA A 277 -1.43 16.31 0.79
N ALA A 278 -2.26 16.89 -0.09
CA ALA A 278 -2.82 18.23 0.12
C ALA A 278 -3.81 18.29 1.30
N PRO A 279 -4.89 17.46 1.36
CA PRO A 279 -5.77 17.45 2.52
C PRO A 279 -5.03 17.02 3.79
N MET A 280 -4.06 16.11 3.71
CA MET A 280 -3.21 15.75 4.85
C MET A 280 -2.45 16.96 5.42
N GLY A 281 -1.85 17.79 4.56
CA GLY A 281 -1.18 19.03 4.97
C GLY A 281 -2.13 20.06 5.59
N LEU A 282 -3.31 20.26 4.98
CA LEU A 282 -4.35 21.15 5.52
C LEU A 282 -4.92 20.64 6.86
N ALA A 283 -5.06 19.33 7.02
CA ALA A 283 -5.46 18.72 8.29
C ALA A 283 -4.38 18.95 9.36
N GLY A 284 -3.09 18.84 8.99
CA GLY A 284 -1.97 19.20 9.87
C GLY A 284 -2.02 20.65 10.35
N LEU A 285 -2.35 21.60 9.45
CA LEU A 285 -2.58 23.00 9.83
C LEU A 285 -3.74 23.13 10.83
N ALA A 286 -4.84 22.41 10.64
CA ALA A 286 -5.92 22.40 11.62
C ALA A 286 -5.44 21.88 12.99
N CYS A 287 -4.67 20.77 13.01
CA CYS A 287 -4.16 20.17 14.24
C CYS A 287 -3.25 21.13 15.04
N VAL A 288 -2.35 21.86 14.37
CA VAL A 288 -1.42 22.79 15.05
C VAL A 288 -2.16 23.98 15.67
N TRP A 289 -3.22 24.45 15.04
CA TRP A 289 -3.95 25.62 15.53
C TRP A 289 -4.91 25.31 16.68
N VAL A 290 -5.10 24.02 17.02
CA VAL A 290 -5.83 23.61 18.23
C VAL A 290 -5.10 24.09 19.50
N PRO A 291 -3.87 23.63 19.82
CA PRO A 291 -3.15 24.14 21.00
C PRO A 291 -2.66 25.59 20.83
N ALA A 292 -2.49 26.08 19.60
CA ALA A 292 -2.17 27.50 19.36
C ALA A 292 -3.30 28.44 19.79
N GLN A 293 -4.54 27.95 19.89
CA GLN A 293 -5.66 28.72 20.44
C GLN A 293 -5.37 29.16 21.87
N ASP A 294 -4.87 28.26 22.70
CA ASP A 294 -4.62 28.55 24.12
C ASP A 294 -3.26 29.24 24.32
N ALA A 295 -2.26 28.93 23.48
CA ALA A 295 -0.94 29.53 23.56
C ALA A 295 -0.86 30.97 22.98
N ILE A 296 -1.63 31.29 21.93
CA ILE A 296 -1.53 32.55 21.16
C ILE A 296 -2.88 33.31 21.15
N HIS A 297 -3.93 32.80 21.80
CA HIS A 297 -5.27 33.41 21.83
C HIS A 297 -5.90 33.60 20.45
N THR A 298 -5.66 32.66 19.53
CA THR A 298 -6.26 32.69 18.20
C THR A 298 -7.76 32.31 18.24
N PRO A 299 -8.60 32.82 17.32
CA PRO A 299 -10.02 32.51 17.33
C PRO A 299 -10.28 31.03 16.95
N LYS A 300 -11.23 30.39 17.65
CA LYS A 300 -11.67 29.00 17.38
C LYS A 300 -12.01 28.74 15.90
N GLY A 301 -12.55 29.75 15.22
CA GLY A 301 -12.91 29.65 13.81
C GLY A 301 -11.73 29.37 12.87
N LEU A 302 -10.48 29.64 13.29
CA LEU A 302 -9.30 29.50 12.43
C LEU A 302 -8.95 28.03 12.19
N TRP A 303 -8.77 27.22 13.24
CA TRP A 303 -8.49 25.79 13.09
C TRP A 303 -9.70 25.04 12.52
N GLN A 304 -10.92 25.46 12.86
CA GLN A 304 -12.15 24.90 12.28
C GLN A 304 -12.22 25.18 10.77
N GLY A 305 -11.83 26.38 10.33
CA GLY A 305 -11.75 26.75 8.92
C GLY A 305 -10.78 25.86 8.15
N PHE A 306 -9.56 25.65 8.67
CA PHE A 306 -8.60 24.74 8.05
C PHE A 306 -9.09 23.29 8.03
N GLY A 307 -9.73 22.82 9.11
CA GLY A 307 -10.31 21.48 9.19
C GLY A 307 -11.42 21.26 8.15
N ILE A 308 -12.34 22.23 8.01
CA ILE A 308 -13.43 22.17 7.02
C ILE A 308 -12.86 22.24 5.59
N ALA A 309 -11.94 23.17 5.32
CA ALA A 309 -11.29 23.28 4.01
C ALA A 309 -10.59 21.97 3.61
N SER A 310 -9.84 21.37 4.55
CA SER A 310 -9.23 20.06 4.37
C SER A 310 -10.28 18.98 4.06
N ALA A 311 -11.36 18.91 4.85
CA ALA A 311 -12.41 17.90 4.69
C ALA A 311 -13.13 18.02 3.34
N VAL A 312 -13.37 19.24 2.84
CA VAL A 312 -13.95 19.48 1.52
C VAL A 312 -13.02 18.97 0.42
N VAL A 313 -11.73 19.34 0.46
CA VAL A 313 -10.74 18.86 -0.51
C VAL A 313 -10.63 17.34 -0.47
N PHE A 314 -10.59 16.75 0.72
CA PHE A 314 -10.54 15.31 0.92
C PHE A 314 -11.78 14.61 0.35
N ALA A 315 -12.98 15.12 0.58
CA ALA A 315 -14.22 14.55 0.05
C ALA A 315 -14.25 14.58 -1.49
N VAL A 316 -13.82 15.69 -2.10
CA VAL A 316 -13.68 15.80 -3.56
C VAL A 316 -12.67 14.78 -4.10
N LEU A 317 -11.48 14.68 -3.50
CA LEU A 317 -10.48 13.71 -3.93
C LEU A 317 -10.93 12.26 -3.70
N LEU A 318 -11.61 11.99 -2.59
CA LEU A 318 -12.13 10.67 -2.25
C LEU A 318 -13.19 10.22 -3.26
N THR A 319 -14.13 11.09 -3.62
CA THR A 319 -15.15 10.79 -4.64
C THR A 319 -14.54 10.54 -6.01
N LEU A 320 -13.57 11.35 -6.43
CA LEU A 320 -12.84 11.15 -7.68
C LEU A 320 -12.06 9.83 -7.67
N TYR A 321 -11.31 9.55 -6.59
CA TYR A 321 -10.52 8.33 -6.48
C TYR A 321 -11.41 7.08 -6.37
N ALA A 322 -12.54 7.16 -5.65
CA ALA A 322 -13.54 6.09 -5.58
C ALA A 322 -14.17 5.82 -6.96
N SER A 323 -14.50 6.87 -7.74
CA SER A 323 -14.96 6.69 -9.11
C SER A 323 -13.89 6.03 -9.99
N ARG A 324 -12.61 6.37 -9.80
CA ARG A 324 -11.49 5.71 -10.47
C ARG A 324 -11.37 4.23 -10.06
N CYS A 325 -11.65 3.88 -8.81
CA CYS A 325 -11.73 2.49 -8.34
C CYS A 325 -12.79 1.67 -9.07
N LEU A 326 -13.95 2.28 -9.31
CA LEU A 326 -15.07 1.61 -9.99
C LEU A 326 -14.84 1.45 -11.49
N PHE A 327 -14.38 2.52 -12.17
CA PHE A 327 -14.25 2.53 -13.63
C PHE A 327 -12.90 2.03 -14.15
N TYR A 328 -11.81 2.16 -13.38
CA TYR A 328 -10.45 1.84 -13.84
C TYR A 328 -9.63 1.00 -12.82
N PRO A 329 -10.15 -0.15 -12.34
CA PRO A 329 -9.46 -0.96 -11.32
C PRO A 329 -8.07 -1.45 -11.74
N ARG A 330 -7.88 -1.74 -13.05
CA ARG A 330 -6.56 -2.14 -13.60
C ARG A 330 -5.50 -1.06 -13.42
N LYS A 331 -5.86 0.22 -13.43
CA LYS A 331 -4.92 1.33 -13.25
C LYS A 331 -4.49 1.49 -11.79
N ILE A 332 -5.39 1.25 -10.85
CA ILE A 332 -5.07 1.28 -9.43
C ILE A 332 -4.19 0.10 -9.05
N ALA A 333 -4.41 -1.08 -9.63
CA ALA A 333 -3.49 -2.21 -9.45
C ALA A 333 -2.06 -1.85 -9.92
N LYS A 334 -1.92 -1.13 -11.04
CA LYS A 334 -0.62 -0.61 -11.52
C LYS A 334 -0.03 0.47 -10.60
N GLU A 335 -0.87 1.38 -10.09
CA GLU A 335 -0.45 2.42 -9.14
C GLU A 335 0.04 1.82 -7.83
N TRP A 336 -0.69 0.85 -7.30
CA TRP A 336 -0.28 0.02 -6.16
C TRP A 336 0.99 -0.76 -6.46
N ALA A 337 1.21 -1.22 -7.70
CA ALA A 337 2.45 -1.89 -8.10
C ALA A 337 3.67 -0.96 -8.14
N HIS A 338 3.46 0.35 -8.27
CA HIS A 338 4.56 1.28 -8.46
C HIS A 338 5.38 1.48 -7.17
N PRO A 339 6.73 1.42 -7.23
CA PRO A 339 7.60 1.51 -6.05
C PRO A 339 7.53 2.86 -5.32
N VAL A 340 7.14 3.92 -6.04
CA VAL A 340 7.00 5.27 -5.47
C VAL A 340 5.57 5.55 -4.99
N TYR A 341 4.56 5.38 -5.84
CA TYR A 341 3.17 5.78 -5.55
C TYR A 341 2.48 4.87 -4.52
N SER A 342 2.90 3.61 -4.40
CA SER A 342 2.37 2.68 -3.39
C SER A 342 2.48 3.23 -1.96
N ASN A 343 3.55 3.98 -1.66
CA ASN A 343 3.76 4.57 -0.34
C ASN A 343 2.74 5.65 0.03
N PHE A 344 2.10 6.28 -0.96
CA PHE A 344 1.14 7.36 -0.75
C PHE A 344 -0.27 6.86 -0.44
N PHE A 345 -0.59 5.56 -0.57
CA PHE A 345 -1.91 5.03 -0.20
C PHE A 345 -2.25 5.24 1.28
N SER A 346 -1.23 5.25 2.13
CA SER A 346 -1.38 5.52 3.56
C SER A 346 -1.75 6.98 3.87
N THR A 347 -1.58 7.92 2.94
CA THR A 347 -1.99 9.33 3.18
C THR A 347 -3.48 9.47 3.42
N VAL A 348 -4.31 8.60 2.83
CA VAL A 348 -5.76 8.58 3.05
C VAL A 348 -6.08 8.25 4.51
N THR A 349 -5.51 7.18 5.05
CA THR A 349 -5.71 6.75 6.44
C THR A 349 -5.10 7.72 7.44
N ILE A 350 -3.92 8.28 7.15
CA ILE A 350 -3.31 9.33 7.97
C ILE A 350 -4.22 10.55 8.07
N THR A 351 -4.80 11.00 6.95
CA THR A 351 -5.70 12.17 6.94
C THR A 351 -6.94 11.92 7.80
N LEU A 352 -7.53 10.72 7.75
CA LEU A 352 -8.66 10.34 8.60
C LEU A 352 -8.29 10.35 10.10
N LEU A 353 -7.08 9.93 10.46
CA LEU A 353 -6.60 10.01 11.85
C LEU A 353 -6.42 11.46 12.30
N LEU A 354 -5.92 12.34 11.44
CA LEU A 354 -5.83 13.77 11.76
C LEU A 354 -7.22 14.39 11.96
N TYR A 355 -8.23 13.98 11.18
CA TYR A 355 -9.61 14.40 11.44
C TYR A 355 -10.17 13.86 12.74
N ALA A 356 -9.79 12.65 13.17
CA ALA A 356 -10.16 12.12 14.48
C ALA A 356 -9.63 13.02 15.61
N TYR A 357 -8.37 13.46 15.53
CA TYR A 357 -7.80 14.44 16.47
C TYR A 357 -8.57 15.77 16.47
N VAL A 358 -8.82 16.36 15.29
CA VAL A 358 -9.59 17.62 15.18
C VAL A 358 -11.03 17.45 15.70
N ALA A 359 -11.64 16.28 15.52
CA ALA A 359 -12.95 15.97 16.06
C ALA A 359 -12.94 15.87 17.60
N ALA A 360 -11.89 15.30 18.18
CA ALA A 360 -11.69 15.27 19.62
C ALA A 360 -11.54 16.69 20.19
N ALA A 361 -10.72 17.54 19.55
CA ALA A 361 -10.53 18.94 19.93
C ALA A 361 -11.82 19.80 19.82
N GLY A 362 -12.73 19.42 18.93
CA GLY A 362 -14.02 20.08 18.72
C GLY A 362 -15.17 19.54 19.55
N ASP A 363 -14.91 18.83 20.65
CA ASP A 363 -15.92 18.21 21.53
C ASP A 363 -16.87 17.25 20.80
N ARG A 364 -16.40 16.57 19.75
CA ARG A 364 -17.16 15.54 18.98
C ARG A 364 -16.54 14.14 19.18
N PRO A 365 -16.60 13.57 20.39
CA PRO A 365 -15.85 12.37 20.72
C PRO A 365 -16.35 11.10 20.00
N ARG A 366 -17.65 11.01 19.70
CA ARG A 366 -18.19 9.92 18.87
C ARG A 366 -17.61 9.92 17.45
N LEU A 367 -17.41 11.10 16.89
CA LEU A 367 -16.81 11.24 15.55
C LEU A 367 -15.32 10.86 15.58
N CYS A 368 -14.59 11.27 16.63
CA CYS A 368 -13.22 10.82 16.87
C CYS A 368 -13.13 9.29 16.93
N GLU A 369 -13.99 8.63 17.72
CA GLU A 369 -14.00 7.17 17.88
C GLU A 369 -14.27 6.45 16.55
N VAL A 370 -15.28 6.89 15.80
CA VAL A 370 -15.61 6.28 14.49
C VAL A 370 -14.46 6.43 13.50
N LEU A 371 -13.90 7.63 13.36
CA LEU A 371 -12.80 7.88 12.43
C LEU A 371 -11.55 7.11 12.82
N PHE A 372 -11.24 7.03 14.12
CA PHE A 372 -10.10 6.29 14.63
C PHE A 372 -10.20 4.80 14.34
N TRP A 373 -11.33 4.15 14.66
CA TRP A 373 -11.50 2.70 14.45
C TRP A 373 -11.59 2.30 12.99
N ILE A 374 -11.98 3.21 12.10
CA ILE A 374 -11.87 3.00 10.66
C ILE A 374 -10.40 3.10 10.22
N ALA A 375 -9.70 4.15 10.63
CA ALA A 375 -8.40 4.49 10.05
C ALA A 375 -7.21 3.75 10.67
N ALA A 376 -7.15 3.60 12.00
CA ALA A 376 -5.99 3.04 12.70
C ALA A 376 -5.70 1.56 12.36
N PRO A 377 -6.71 0.67 12.25
CA PRO A 377 -6.46 -0.72 11.84
C PRO A 377 -6.02 -0.81 10.37
N ILE A 378 -6.63 -0.02 9.48
CA ILE A 378 -6.25 0.01 8.06
C ILE A 378 -4.83 0.56 7.91
N GLN A 379 -4.44 1.57 8.67
CA GLN A 379 -3.09 2.12 8.69
C GLN A 379 -2.06 1.07 9.08
N LEU A 380 -2.31 0.31 10.16
CA LEU A 380 -1.42 -0.76 10.60
C LEU A 380 -1.34 -1.88 9.55
N LEU A 381 -2.49 -2.29 8.99
CA LEU A 381 -2.56 -3.30 7.95
C LEU A 381 -1.76 -2.89 6.69
N LEU A 382 -1.91 -1.64 6.23
CA LEU A 382 -1.14 -1.12 5.10
C LEU A 382 0.35 -1.17 5.38
N ALA A 383 0.78 -0.79 6.59
CA ALA A 383 2.18 -0.82 6.97
C ALA A 383 2.74 -2.26 6.97
N VAL A 384 1.99 -3.22 7.52
CA VAL A 384 2.35 -4.65 7.51
C VAL A 384 2.44 -5.18 6.07
N ILE A 385 1.48 -4.86 5.22
CA ILE A 385 1.48 -5.29 3.81
C ILE A 385 2.70 -4.72 3.06
N MET A 386 3.06 -3.46 3.31
CA MET A 386 4.24 -2.84 2.68
C MET A 386 5.53 -3.51 3.12
N VAL A 387 5.71 -3.76 4.42
CA VAL A 387 6.89 -4.46 4.95
C VAL A 387 6.98 -5.87 4.40
N ALA A 388 5.88 -6.64 4.42
CA ALA A 388 5.83 -7.98 3.85
C ALA A 388 6.22 -7.99 2.35
N ARG A 389 5.81 -6.96 1.62
CA ARG A 389 6.14 -6.81 0.21
C ARG A 389 7.61 -6.49 -0.02
N TRP A 390 8.22 -5.63 0.80
CA TRP A 390 9.66 -5.35 0.74
C TRP A 390 10.50 -6.60 1.00
N ILE A 391 10.04 -7.48 1.89
CA ILE A 391 10.71 -8.77 2.17
C ILE A 391 10.53 -9.74 0.99
N ARG A 392 9.33 -9.79 0.39
CA ARG A 392 9.02 -10.73 -0.70
C ARG A 392 9.72 -10.40 -2.01
N SER A 393 9.88 -9.11 -2.32
CA SER A 393 10.34 -8.67 -3.64
C SER A 393 11.55 -7.76 -3.49
N PRO A 394 12.72 -8.13 -4.03
CA PRO A 394 13.89 -7.27 -3.96
C PRO A 394 13.64 -6.00 -4.78
N PHE A 395 13.81 -4.86 -4.14
CA PHE A 395 13.78 -3.55 -4.80
C PHE A 395 15.21 -3.10 -5.11
N PHE A 396 15.40 -2.44 -6.25
CA PHE A 396 16.67 -1.80 -6.56
C PHE A 396 16.89 -0.61 -5.62
N LEU A 397 18.13 -0.43 -5.13
CA LEU A 397 18.47 0.64 -4.18
C LEU A 397 18.08 2.04 -4.68
N HIS A 398 18.12 2.28 -5.99
CA HIS A 398 17.69 3.53 -6.61
C HIS A 398 16.22 3.90 -6.38
N SER A 399 15.36 2.90 -6.14
CA SER A 399 13.93 3.10 -5.91
C SER A 399 13.59 3.48 -4.45
N VAL A 400 14.51 3.23 -3.51
CA VAL A 400 14.36 3.53 -2.10
C VAL A 400 14.46 5.03 -1.89
N ASN A 401 13.41 5.67 -1.40
CA ASN A 401 13.37 7.12 -1.19
C ASN A 401 12.69 7.44 0.16
N PRO A 402 12.84 8.66 0.71
CA PRO A 402 12.27 9.00 2.00
C PRO A 402 10.75 8.77 2.09
N ALA A 403 9.99 8.82 0.99
CA ALA A 403 8.55 8.56 1.02
C ALA A 403 8.19 7.12 1.44
N TRP A 404 9.13 6.18 1.42
CA TRP A 404 8.94 4.82 1.97
C TRP A 404 8.60 4.82 3.45
N MET A 405 8.92 5.90 4.16
CA MET A 405 8.55 6.08 5.55
C MET A 405 7.05 6.34 5.74
N ILE A 406 6.31 6.86 4.74
CA ILE A 406 4.91 7.28 4.91
C ILE A 406 4.00 6.16 5.48
N PRO A 407 3.95 4.94 4.89
CA PRO A 407 3.06 3.87 5.40
C PRO A 407 3.38 3.43 6.81
N VAL A 408 4.66 3.45 7.19
CA VAL A 408 5.10 3.01 8.51
C VAL A 408 4.86 4.11 9.54
N LEU A 409 5.33 5.33 9.26
CA LEU A 409 5.30 6.45 10.20
C LEU A 409 3.88 6.97 10.46
N GLY A 410 2.93 6.71 9.57
CA GLY A 410 1.51 6.99 9.85
C GLY A 410 0.99 6.27 11.10
N ASN A 411 1.65 5.21 11.57
CA ASN A 411 1.33 4.56 12.85
C ASN A 411 1.69 5.45 14.07
N PHE A 412 2.64 6.39 13.97
CA PHE A 412 2.82 7.40 15.02
C PHE A 412 1.59 8.30 15.15
N VAL A 413 0.92 8.62 14.04
CA VAL A 413 -0.32 9.41 14.08
C VAL A 413 -1.43 8.59 14.76
N ALA A 414 -1.53 7.28 14.49
CA ALA A 414 -2.48 6.42 15.19
C ALA A 414 -2.20 6.37 16.70
N ALA A 415 -0.93 6.19 17.10
CA ALA A 415 -0.52 6.21 18.49
C ALA A 415 -0.81 7.56 19.18
N PHE A 416 -0.58 8.67 18.47
CA PHE A 416 -0.88 10.02 18.95
C PHE A 416 -2.37 10.25 19.22
N VAL A 417 -3.24 9.73 18.36
CA VAL A 417 -4.70 9.97 18.48
C VAL A 417 -5.37 9.02 19.48
N ALA A 418 -4.78 7.85 19.75
CA ALA A 418 -5.39 6.81 20.58
C ALA A 418 -5.87 7.32 21.98
N PRO A 419 -5.10 8.15 22.72
CA PRO A 419 -5.52 8.67 24.02
C PRO A 419 -6.73 9.60 24.00
N PHE A 420 -7.05 10.19 22.84
CA PHE A 420 -8.17 11.12 22.66
C PHE A 420 -9.50 10.42 22.36
N VAL A 421 -9.50 9.10 22.15
CA VAL A 421 -10.71 8.32 21.92
C VAL A 421 -11.48 8.15 23.23
N GLN A 422 -12.80 8.35 23.17
CA GLN A 422 -13.65 8.34 24.35
C GLN A 422 -13.53 7.02 25.13
N GLY A 423 -13.25 7.13 26.43
CA GLY A 423 -13.06 5.97 27.28
C GLY A 423 -11.66 5.35 27.22
N TYR A 424 -10.66 5.96 26.59
CA TYR A 424 -9.27 5.47 26.67
C TYR A 424 -8.77 5.36 28.14
N VAL A 425 -9.19 6.28 29.00
CA VAL A 425 -8.87 6.27 30.44
C VAL A 425 -9.86 5.42 31.27
N SER A 426 -11.08 5.16 30.77
CA SER A 426 -12.14 4.43 31.51
C SER A 426 -12.39 2.98 31.05
N LYS A 427 -12.00 2.61 29.84
CA LYS A 427 -12.11 1.25 29.29
C LYS A 427 -10.74 0.60 29.46
N THR A 428 -10.67 -0.37 30.37
CA THR A 428 -9.69 -1.47 30.52
C THR A 428 -8.23 -1.18 30.15
N LEU A 429 -7.28 -1.51 31.03
CA LEU A 429 -5.83 -1.46 30.80
C LEU A 429 -5.39 -1.91 29.38
N GLU A 430 -6.12 -2.86 28.79
CA GLU A 430 -5.99 -3.38 27.43
C GLU A 430 -6.02 -2.32 26.31
N PHE A 431 -6.83 -1.25 26.41
CA PHE A 431 -6.87 -0.20 25.37
C PHE A 431 -5.67 0.73 25.43
N GLN A 432 -5.07 0.91 26.61
CA GLN A 432 -3.84 1.69 26.76
C GLN A 432 -2.68 0.99 26.06
N GLU A 433 -2.58 -0.34 26.23
CA GLU A 433 -1.58 -1.18 25.56
C GLU A 433 -1.70 -1.18 24.03
N ALA A 434 -2.91 -1.04 23.50
CA ALA A 434 -3.12 -0.95 22.06
C ALA A 434 -2.36 0.25 21.44
N GLY A 435 -2.34 1.40 22.11
CA GLY A 435 -1.58 2.58 21.67
C GLY A 435 -0.08 2.29 21.47
N TYR A 436 0.49 1.49 22.37
CA TYR A 436 1.89 1.07 22.30
C TYR A 436 2.19 0.11 21.15
N LEU A 437 1.20 -0.65 20.64
CA LEU A 437 1.38 -1.49 19.45
C LEU A 437 1.75 -0.64 18.22
N TRP A 438 0.95 0.39 17.93
CA TRP A 438 1.22 1.30 16.80
C TRP A 438 2.54 2.05 17.00
N PHE A 439 2.79 2.54 18.22
CA PHE A 439 4.00 3.28 18.55
C PHE A 439 5.26 2.44 18.37
N SER A 440 5.28 1.22 18.92
CA SER A 440 6.45 0.33 18.90
C SER A 440 6.81 -0.10 17.48
N PHE A 441 5.80 -0.45 16.68
CA PHE A 441 6.00 -0.81 15.27
C PHE A 441 6.56 0.37 14.46
N ALA A 442 6.02 1.57 14.66
CA ALA A 442 6.49 2.78 14.01
C ALA A 442 7.94 3.13 14.40
N LEU A 443 8.27 3.05 15.70
CA LEU A 443 9.58 3.36 16.24
C LEU A 443 10.67 2.43 15.69
N LEU A 444 10.41 1.12 15.72
CA LEU A 444 11.33 0.11 15.17
C LEU A 444 11.62 0.39 13.69
N MET A 445 10.56 0.53 12.90
CA MET A 445 10.68 0.67 11.46
C MET A 445 11.19 2.05 11.03
N TRP A 446 10.95 3.10 11.83
CA TRP A 446 11.56 4.41 11.59
C TRP A 446 13.08 4.32 11.65
N LEU A 447 13.66 3.70 12.68
CA LEU A 447 15.11 3.55 12.79
C LEU A 447 15.71 2.74 11.64
N VAL A 448 15.04 1.64 11.24
CA VAL A 448 15.45 0.83 10.09
C VAL A 448 15.39 1.64 8.80
N LEU A 449 14.26 2.29 8.50
CA LEU A 449 14.11 3.05 7.26
C LEU A 449 15.00 4.29 7.23
N LEU A 450 15.23 4.94 8.37
CA LEU A 450 16.09 6.12 8.47
C LEU A 450 17.49 5.78 7.99
N THR A 451 18.06 4.68 8.49
CA THR A 451 19.39 4.25 8.06
C THR A 451 19.41 3.93 6.57
N LEU A 452 18.44 3.17 6.06
CA LEU A 452 18.37 2.79 4.64
C LEU A 452 18.23 3.98 3.70
N THR A 453 17.31 4.91 3.99
CA THR A 453 17.07 6.06 3.13
C THR A 453 18.20 7.08 3.23
N LEU A 454 18.84 7.23 4.39
CA LEU A 454 20.03 8.08 4.53
C LEU A 454 21.20 7.53 3.73
N THR A 455 21.48 6.23 3.81
CA THR A 455 22.51 5.61 2.97
C THR A 455 22.24 5.86 1.50
N ARG A 456 20.99 5.71 1.04
CA ARG A 456 20.62 6.02 -0.35
C ARG A 456 20.88 7.48 -0.71
N VAL A 457 20.43 8.42 0.12
CA VAL A 457 20.56 9.86 -0.15
C VAL A 457 22.03 10.30 -0.16
N ILE A 458 22.88 9.70 0.69
CA ILE A 458 24.30 10.01 0.78
C ILE A 458 25.10 9.41 -0.40
N THR A 459 24.76 8.19 -0.84
CA THR A 459 25.60 7.42 -1.77
C THR A 459 25.15 7.46 -3.23
N SER A 460 23.85 7.59 -3.49
CA SER A 460 23.26 7.30 -4.81
C SER A 460 22.85 8.55 -5.61
N GLY A 461 23.42 9.71 -5.26
CA GLY A 461 23.12 11.00 -5.89
C GLY A 461 21.80 11.63 -5.42
N ASN A 462 21.54 12.85 -5.91
CA ASN A 462 20.37 13.62 -5.52
C ASN A 462 19.07 12.93 -5.94
N LEU A 463 18.03 13.09 -5.11
CA LEU A 463 16.67 12.69 -5.46
C LEU A 463 16.18 13.46 -6.69
N GLU A 464 15.36 12.78 -7.50
CA GLU A 464 14.58 13.43 -8.55
C GLU A 464 13.81 14.62 -7.98
N GLU A 465 13.71 15.71 -8.75
CA GLU A 465 13.09 16.97 -8.32
C GLU A 465 11.74 16.79 -7.63
N LYS A 466 10.91 15.90 -8.19
CA LYS A 466 9.57 15.56 -7.68
C LYS A 466 9.54 14.94 -6.29
N LEU A 467 10.63 14.27 -5.90
CA LEU A 467 10.76 13.53 -4.64
C LEU A 467 11.54 14.29 -3.57
N ARG A 468 12.18 15.41 -3.90
CA ARG A 468 12.90 16.25 -2.93
C ARG A 468 12.04 16.69 -1.74
N PRO A 469 10.73 17.01 -1.88
CA PRO A 469 9.88 17.32 -0.73
C PRO A 469 9.83 16.20 0.32
N SER A 470 10.01 14.94 -0.07
CA SER A 470 9.92 13.81 0.86
C SER A 470 11.02 13.80 1.93
N VAL A 471 12.13 14.52 1.74
CA VAL A 471 13.24 14.58 2.73
C VAL A 471 12.78 15.21 4.06
N PHE A 472 11.75 16.06 4.05
CA PHE A 472 11.17 16.63 5.26
C PHE A 472 10.61 15.58 6.23
N ILE A 473 10.38 14.35 5.77
CA ILE A 473 9.95 13.25 6.64
C ILE A 473 10.98 12.91 7.72
N TYR A 474 12.27 13.18 7.50
CA TYR A 474 13.32 12.98 8.50
C TYR A 474 13.15 13.87 9.73
N MET A 475 12.56 15.06 9.54
CA MET A 475 12.16 15.96 10.60
C MET A 475 10.82 15.53 11.21
N ALA A 476 9.86 15.11 10.39
CA ALA A 476 8.52 14.72 10.85
C ALA A 476 8.54 13.49 11.76
N ALA A 477 9.40 12.50 11.47
CA ALA A 477 9.44 11.23 12.18
C ALA A 477 9.74 11.36 13.68
N PRO A 478 10.85 12.00 14.12
CA PRO A 478 11.11 12.24 15.53
C PRO A 478 10.07 13.16 16.17
N ALA A 479 9.51 14.12 15.42
CA ALA A 479 8.51 15.05 15.96
C ALA A 479 7.19 14.32 16.28
N MET A 480 6.70 13.51 15.34
CA MET A 480 5.52 12.68 15.54
C MET A 480 5.73 11.58 16.57
N ALA A 481 6.94 10.99 16.65
CA ALA A 481 7.27 10.05 17.71
C ALA A 481 7.19 10.72 19.09
N GLY A 482 7.72 11.93 19.22
CA GLY A 482 7.67 12.70 20.47
C GLY A 482 6.25 13.06 20.88
N LEU A 483 5.43 13.55 19.93
CA LEU A 483 4.02 13.84 20.16
C LEU A 483 3.22 12.60 20.55
N ALA A 484 3.41 11.48 19.85
CA ALA A 484 2.75 10.22 20.16
C ALA A 484 3.13 9.73 21.56
N TYR A 485 4.42 9.75 21.89
CA TYR A 485 4.90 9.36 23.20
C TYR A 485 4.32 10.25 24.30
N LEU A 486 4.37 11.58 24.15
CA LEU A 486 3.81 12.54 25.09
C LEU A 486 2.31 12.31 25.32
N SER A 487 1.55 11.98 24.26
CA SER A 487 0.12 11.67 24.39
C SER A 487 -0.13 10.36 25.15
N LEU A 488 0.68 9.32 24.90
CA LEU A 488 0.55 8.01 25.55
C LEU A 488 0.93 8.08 27.04
N THR A 489 1.90 8.93 27.39
CA THR A 489 2.28 9.20 28.79
C THR A 489 1.40 10.25 29.47
N LEU A 490 0.24 10.58 28.89
CA LEU A 490 -0.74 11.51 29.44
C LEU A 490 -0.16 12.91 29.73
N GLY A 491 0.77 13.37 28.89
CA GLY A 491 1.37 14.71 28.99
C GLY A 491 2.58 14.80 29.92
N VAL A 492 3.19 13.67 30.32
CA VAL A 492 4.43 13.69 31.11
C VAL A 492 5.61 14.08 30.21
N TRP A 493 6.17 15.26 30.44
CA TRP A 493 7.37 15.74 29.76
C TRP A 493 8.65 15.15 30.39
N ASP A 494 9.13 14.04 29.85
CA ASP A 494 10.29 13.31 30.32
C ASP A 494 11.55 13.49 29.44
N GLU A 495 12.65 12.80 29.79
CA GLU A 495 13.91 12.87 29.04
C GLU A 495 13.79 12.29 27.62
N PHE A 496 12.97 11.25 27.42
CA PHE A 496 12.79 10.66 26.11
C PHE A 496 12.08 11.61 25.15
N THR A 497 11.01 12.28 25.62
CA THR A 497 10.32 13.34 24.86
C THR A 497 11.29 14.48 24.51
N ARG A 498 12.12 14.89 25.47
CA ARG A 498 13.13 15.94 25.27
C ARG A 498 14.16 15.58 24.20
N ILE A 499 14.64 14.33 24.19
CA ILE A 499 15.59 13.85 23.18
C ILE A 499 14.95 13.90 21.78
N LEU A 500 13.73 13.39 21.62
CA LEU A 500 13.00 13.40 20.34
C LEU A 500 12.74 14.83 19.84
N PHE A 501 12.45 15.76 20.74
CA PHE A 501 12.29 17.18 20.42
C PHE A 501 13.55 17.75 19.78
N PHE A 502 14.71 17.59 20.42
CA PHE A 502 15.95 18.14 19.89
C PHE A 502 16.42 17.44 18.62
N ILE A 503 16.19 16.13 18.47
CA ILE A 503 16.45 15.42 17.19
C ILE A 503 15.64 16.05 16.05
N SER A 504 14.37 16.37 16.29
CA SER A 504 13.50 17.02 15.30
C SER A 504 14.03 18.38 14.87
N TRP A 505 14.52 19.18 15.83
CA TRP A 505 15.09 20.50 15.57
C TRP A 505 16.43 20.45 14.83
N VAL A 506 17.28 19.48 15.11
CA VAL A 506 18.51 19.27 14.33
C VAL A 506 18.16 19.02 12.86
N TRP A 507 17.17 18.15 12.59
CA TRP A 507 16.70 17.92 11.22
C TRP A 507 16.10 19.17 10.58
N PHE A 508 15.37 19.99 11.34
CA PHE A 508 14.87 21.28 10.85
C PHE A 508 16.02 22.20 10.39
N PHE A 509 17.09 22.33 11.17
CA PHE A 509 18.25 23.13 10.77
C PHE A 509 18.94 22.58 9.51
N VAL A 510 19.03 21.25 9.37
CA VAL A 510 19.50 20.62 8.13
C VAL A 510 18.60 20.99 6.95
N MET A 511 17.27 20.98 7.11
CA MET A 511 16.34 21.40 6.05
C MET A 511 16.49 22.89 5.72
N CYS A 512 16.68 23.77 6.71
CA CYS A 512 16.95 25.18 6.46
C CYS A 512 18.23 25.39 5.64
N TRP A 513 19.30 24.66 5.97
CA TRP A 513 20.55 24.72 5.22
C TRP A 513 20.39 24.25 3.77
N LEU A 514 19.69 23.13 3.55
CA LEU A 514 19.36 22.65 2.21
C LEU A 514 18.48 23.63 1.42
N GLY A 515 17.57 24.34 2.10
CA GLY A 515 16.75 25.38 1.48
C GLY A 515 17.57 26.57 1.00
N ILE A 516 18.51 27.04 1.81
CA ILE A 516 19.39 28.18 1.46
C ILE A 516 20.31 27.84 0.29
N THR A 517 20.73 26.58 0.14
CA THR A 517 21.54 26.14 -1.00
C THR A 517 20.72 25.88 -2.29
N GLY A 518 19.42 26.16 -2.27
CA GLY A 518 18.54 26.02 -3.44
C GLY A 518 18.09 24.59 -3.73
N TYR A 519 18.31 23.62 -2.82
CA TYR A 519 17.95 22.21 -3.05
C TYR A 519 16.46 22.01 -3.36
N PHE A 520 15.60 22.81 -2.72
CA PHE A 520 14.14 22.74 -2.87
C PHE A 520 13.57 23.65 -3.98
N TRP A 521 14.40 24.41 -4.70
CA TRP A 521 13.94 25.33 -5.76
C TRP A 521 13.73 24.58 -7.07
N SER A 522 12.70 23.74 -7.12
CA SER A 522 12.25 23.04 -8.32
C SER A 522 10.85 23.51 -8.75
N ARG A 523 10.36 23.03 -9.90
CA ARG A 523 8.98 23.26 -10.33
C ARG A 523 8.01 22.68 -9.30
N PHE A 524 6.92 23.41 -9.04
CA PHE A 524 5.87 22.95 -8.14
C PHE A 524 5.18 21.72 -8.72
N GLU A 525 4.98 20.71 -7.89
CA GLU A 525 4.13 19.56 -8.17
C GLU A 525 3.25 19.28 -6.97
N MET A 526 2.17 18.52 -7.14
CA MET A 526 1.29 18.16 -6.01
C MET A 526 2.02 17.44 -4.87
N ALA A 527 3.16 16.79 -5.15
CA ALA A 527 4.03 16.21 -4.14
C ALA A 527 4.67 17.25 -3.18
N SER A 528 4.76 18.53 -3.59
CA SER A 528 5.25 19.63 -2.74
C SER A 528 4.39 19.86 -1.50
N TRP A 529 3.13 19.43 -1.48
CA TRP A 529 2.33 19.43 -0.25
C TRP A 529 2.95 18.61 0.90
N ALA A 530 3.90 17.72 0.60
CA ALA A 530 4.69 17.00 1.59
C ALA A 530 5.57 17.91 2.48
N TYR A 531 5.73 19.20 2.19
CA TYR A 531 6.37 20.16 3.10
C TYR A 531 5.50 20.52 4.31
N VAL A 532 4.19 20.66 4.08
CA VAL A 532 3.26 21.27 5.04
C VAL A 532 3.06 20.39 6.27
N PHE A 533 2.79 19.11 6.08
CA PHE A 533 2.53 18.19 7.20
C PHE A 533 3.75 18.06 8.14
N PRO A 534 4.98 17.76 7.67
CA PRO A 534 6.17 17.77 8.53
C PRO A 534 6.36 19.05 9.34
N LEU A 535 6.22 20.22 8.70
CA LEU A 535 6.34 21.50 9.40
C LEU A 535 5.23 21.69 10.43
N ALA A 536 4.01 21.20 10.14
CA ALA A 536 2.92 21.17 11.10
C ALA A 536 3.26 20.30 12.30
N THR A 537 3.80 19.10 12.10
CA THR A 537 4.19 18.22 13.21
C THR A 537 5.28 18.84 14.10
N LEU A 538 6.27 19.51 13.51
CA LEU A 538 7.30 20.24 14.26
C LEU A 538 6.70 21.42 15.05
N ALA A 539 5.80 22.18 14.43
CA ALA A 539 5.13 23.31 15.07
C ALA A 539 4.24 22.87 16.24
N LEU A 540 3.47 21.81 16.06
CA LEU A 540 2.67 21.20 17.12
C LEU A 540 3.55 20.78 18.30
N PHE A 541 4.66 20.08 18.04
CA PHE A 541 5.57 19.66 19.11
C PHE A 541 6.27 20.84 19.81
N SER A 542 6.55 21.92 19.07
CA SER A 542 7.13 23.13 19.63
C SER A 542 6.14 23.94 20.49
N LEU A 543 4.85 23.89 20.16
CA LEU A 543 3.80 24.45 21.01
C LEU A 543 3.66 23.66 22.31
N GLU A 544 3.69 22.32 22.25
CA GLU A 544 3.69 21.50 23.47
C GLU A 544 4.94 21.72 24.33
N TYR A 545 6.12 21.86 23.71
CA TYR A 545 7.33 22.22 24.43
C TYR A 545 7.19 23.55 25.19
N HIS A 546 6.56 24.55 24.57
CA HIS A 546 6.29 25.83 25.20
C HIS A 546 5.24 25.73 26.31
N SER A 547 4.15 24.98 26.09
CA SER A 547 3.05 24.82 27.04
C SER A 547 3.51 24.19 28.36
N HIS A 548 4.45 23.24 28.30
CA HIS A 548 5.00 22.51 29.44
C HIS A 548 6.08 23.27 30.22
N LEU A 549 7.05 23.91 29.55
CA LEU A 549 8.19 24.54 30.24
C LEU A 549 7.98 26.02 30.58
N ARG A 550 7.25 26.77 29.74
CA ARG A 550 6.93 28.20 29.92
C ARG A 550 8.12 29.09 30.33
N THR A 551 9.32 28.84 29.81
CA THR A 551 10.51 29.68 30.03
C THR A 551 10.66 30.75 28.94
N ALA A 552 11.48 31.78 29.18
CA ALA A 552 11.70 32.88 28.24
C ALA A 552 12.18 32.45 26.84
N PHE A 553 12.88 31.30 26.74
CA PHE A 553 13.43 30.80 25.46
C PHE A 553 12.50 29.81 24.74
N THR A 554 11.55 29.21 25.44
CA THR A 554 10.62 28.23 24.85
C THR A 554 9.70 28.74 23.74
N PRO A 555 9.30 30.03 23.65
CA PRO A 555 8.46 30.47 22.52
C PRO A 555 9.21 30.56 21.19
N VAL A 556 10.55 30.66 21.20
CA VAL A 556 11.35 30.83 19.97
C VAL A 556 11.17 29.66 19.00
N PRO A 557 11.33 28.38 19.42
CA PRO A 557 10.99 27.22 18.61
C PRO A 557 9.57 27.25 18.03
N ALA A 558 8.58 27.57 18.85
CA ALA A 558 7.17 27.59 18.44
C ALA A 558 6.92 28.64 17.35
N ILE A 559 7.42 29.87 17.52
CA ILE A 559 7.27 30.94 16.54
C ILE A 559 8.00 30.59 15.24
N ALA A 560 9.25 30.13 15.31
CA ALA A 560 10.05 29.82 14.12
C ALA A 560 9.42 28.70 13.27
N SER A 561 8.93 27.63 13.92
CA SER A 561 8.25 26.53 13.23
C SER A 561 6.90 26.93 12.66
N LEU A 562 6.11 27.75 13.38
CA LEU A 562 4.84 28.30 12.87
C LEU A 562 5.04 29.21 11.65
N VAL A 563 6.06 30.08 11.68
CA VAL A 563 6.37 30.95 10.54
C VAL A 563 6.77 30.10 9.33
N ALA A 564 7.66 29.10 9.51
CA ALA A 564 8.06 28.20 8.44
C ALA A 564 6.87 27.44 7.83
N LEU A 565 5.96 26.97 8.68
CA LEU A 565 4.73 26.30 8.27
C LEU A 565 3.80 27.21 7.47
N CYS A 566 3.53 28.42 7.95
CA CYS A 566 2.70 29.40 7.26
C CYS A 566 3.28 29.77 5.89
N VAL A 567 4.59 29.97 5.79
CA VAL A 567 5.27 30.26 4.52
C VAL A 567 5.14 29.07 3.56
N ALA A 568 5.39 27.84 4.02
CA ALA A 568 5.26 26.65 3.19
C ALA A 568 3.81 26.43 2.71
N ALA A 569 2.83 26.63 3.58
CA ALA A 569 1.41 26.52 3.25
C ALA A 569 0.98 27.60 2.24
N TYR A 570 1.41 28.85 2.43
CA TYR A 570 1.15 29.95 1.51
C TYR A 570 1.74 29.68 0.12
N MET A 571 2.98 29.22 0.05
CA MET A 571 3.63 28.83 -1.20
C MET A 571 2.85 27.72 -1.91
N CYS A 572 2.48 26.65 -1.19
CA CYS A 572 1.72 25.55 -1.77
C CYS A 572 0.34 25.98 -2.28
N LEU A 573 -0.36 26.83 -1.53
CA LEU A 573 -1.65 27.39 -1.95
C LEU A 573 -1.50 28.28 -3.19
N GLY A 574 -0.52 29.20 -3.19
CA GLY A 574 -0.25 30.09 -4.31
C GLY A 574 0.02 29.34 -5.61
N PHE A 575 0.86 28.31 -5.56
CA PHE A 575 1.16 27.47 -6.73
C PHE A 575 0.05 26.48 -7.11
N THR A 576 -0.92 26.22 -6.23
CA THR A 576 -2.07 25.36 -6.57
C THR A 576 -3.16 26.16 -7.29
N VAL A 577 -3.25 27.47 -7.03
CA VAL A 577 -4.24 28.38 -7.63
C VAL A 577 -3.77 28.95 -8.98
N LEU A 578 -2.46 29.18 -9.13
CA LEU A 578 -1.81 29.59 -10.38
C LEU A 578 -1.59 28.39 -11.31
#